data_AF-A0A023X5T7-F1
#
_entry.id   AF-A0A023X5T7-F1
#
_cell.length_a   1.000
_cell.length_b   1.000
_cell.length_c   1.000
_cell.angle_alpha   90.00
_cell.angle_beta   90.00
_cell.angle_gamma   90.00
#
_symmetry.space_group_name_H-M   'P 1'
#
loop_
_entity.id
_entity.type
_entity.pdbx_description
1 polymer ?
#
loop_
_entity_poly.entity_id
_entity_poly.type
_entity_poly.pdbx_seq_one_letter_code
_entity_poly.pdbx_strand_id
1 'polypeptide(L)'
;MVTVVELVEGHYEVHESPYARSYVWCPGCVTVECECGERLHARSPEEAVCAVCGRDHARTVRGRLDELEGRNGEAHWCAESNGGPERSEWCYWEELNELD
;
A
#
# COMPACT_ATOMS: atom_id res chain seq x y z
N MET A 1 16.05 1.14 -21.84
CA MET A 1 15.66 -0.03 -21.06
C MET A 1 15.70 0.33 -19.58
N VAL A 2 14.57 0.15 -18.90
CA VAL A 2 14.47 0.35 -17.45
C VAL A 2 14.64 -1.02 -16.78
N THR A 3 15.33 -1.06 -15.65
CA THR A 3 15.58 -2.30 -14.91
C THR A 3 14.80 -2.28 -13.61
N VAL A 4 14.13 -3.39 -13.29
CA VAL A 4 13.49 -3.53 -11.97
C VAL A 4 14.58 -3.92 -10.97
N VAL A 5 14.75 -3.11 -9.94
CA VAL A 5 15.74 -3.32 -8.88
C VAL A 5 15.10 -4.04 -7.70
N GLU A 6 13.86 -3.68 -7.37
CA GLU A 6 13.17 -4.20 -6.20
C GLU A 6 11.66 -4.22 -6.41
N LEU A 7 11.01 -5.20 -5.79
CA LEU A 7 9.56 -5.35 -5.72
C LEU A 7 9.21 -5.63 -4.27
N VAL A 8 8.39 -4.76 -3.68
CA VAL A 8 7.91 -4.90 -2.31
C VAL A 8 6.42 -5.18 -2.37
N GLU A 9 5.99 -6.31 -1.81
CA GLU A 9 4.57 -6.64 -1.68
C GLU A 9 3.89 -5.71 -0.68
N GLY A 10 2.57 -5.52 -0.85
CA GLY A 10 1.78 -4.81 0.14
C GLY A 10 1.90 -5.47 1.51
N HIS A 11 2.14 -4.68 2.54
CA HIS A 11 2.39 -5.19 3.88
C HIS A 11 1.88 -4.22 4.94
N TYR A 12 1.67 -4.72 6.15
CA TYR A 12 1.41 -3.86 7.30
C TYR A 12 2.74 -3.46 7.95
N GLU A 13 2.98 -2.16 8.06
CA GLU A 13 3.99 -1.62 8.96
C GLU A 13 3.42 -1.54 10.38
N VAL A 14 4.20 -1.99 11.35
CA VAL A 14 3.81 -1.99 12.75
C VAL A 14 4.53 -0.84 13.45
N HIS A 15 3.77 0.10 13.98
CA HIS A 15 4.32 1.17 14.82
C HIS A 15 3.95 0.91 16.27
N GLU A 16 4.98 0.74 17.09
CA GLU A 16 4.84 0.52 18.53
C GLU A 16 5.08 1.80 19.30
N SER A 17 4.22 2.03 20.28
CA SER A 17 4.34 3.08 21.28
C SER A 17 4.19 2.45 22.68
N PRO A 18 4.54 3.14 23.76
CA PRO A 18 4.53 2.56 25.11
C PRO A 18 3.19 1.95 25.55
N TYR A 19 2.07 2.38 24.97
CA TYR A 19 0.72 1.95 25.36
C TYR A 19 -0.15 1.48 24.18
N ALA A 20 0.37 1.48 22.95
CA ALA A 20 -0.41 1.13 21.77
C ALA A 20 0.46 0.61 20.64
N ARG A 21 -0.16 -0.17 19.76
CA ARG A 21 0.41 -0.63 18.50
C ARG A 21 -0.55 -0.27 17.37
N SER A 22 -0.08 0.45 16.35
CA SER A 22 -0.82 0.68 15.12
C SER A 22 -0.27 -0.18 13.98
N TYR A 23 -1.18 -0.64 13.13
CA TYR A 23 -0.87 -1.40 11.93
C TYR A 23 -1.28 -0.54 10.74
N VAL A 24 -0.30 -0.07 9.98
CA VAL A 24 -0.51 0.82 8.83
C VAL A 24 -0.35 0.00 7.56
N TRP A 25 -1.36 -0.03 6.71
CA TRP A 25 -1.26 -0.68 5.41
C TRP A 25 -0.38 0.15 4.48
N CYS A 26 0.70 -0.47 3.99
CA CYS A 26 1.56 0.06 2.96
C CYS A 26 1.29 -0.69 1.64
N PRO A 27 0.81 -0.02 0.59
CA PRO A 27 0.61 -0.65 -0.70
C PRO A 27 1.95 -1.13 -1.29
N GLY A 28 1.89 -2.17 -2.13
CA GLY A 28 3.07 -2.68 -2.80
C GLY A 28 3.73 -1.61 -3.66
N CYS A 29 5.06 -1.68 -3.79
CA CYS A 29 5.82 -0.69 -4.55
C CYS A 29 6.90 -1.36 -5.40
N VAL A 30 7.32 -0.67 -6.45
CA VAL A 30 8.39 -1.10 -7.33
C VAL A 30 9.48 -0.04 -7.37
N THR A 31 10.73 -0.49 -7.23
CA THR A 31 11.90 0.34 -7.47
C THR A 31 12.46 -0.01 -8.84
N VAL A 32 12.55 0.98 -9.72
CA VAL A 32 13.14 0.84 -11.05
C VAL A 32 14.33 1.75 -11.23
N GLU A 33 15.33 1.30 -11.98
CA GLU A 33 16.49 2.11 -12.36
C GLU A 33 16.38 2.51 -13.83
N CYS A 34 16.37 3.82 -14.06
CA CYS A 34 16.39 4.43 -15.37
C CYS A 34 17.78 4.30 -16.01
N GLU A 35 17.85 4.38 -17.34
CA GLU A 35 19.13 4.38 -18.07
C GLU A 35 20.04 5.55 -17.72
N CYS A 36 19.49 6.65 -17.21
CA CYS A 36 20.29 7.77 -16.72
C CYS A 36 20.91 7.49 -15.33
N GLY A 37 20.67 6.32 -14.75
CA GLY A 37 21.13 5.91 -13.42
C GLY A 37 20.20 6.33 -12.28
N GLU A 38 19.15 7.09 -12.57
CA GLU A 38 18.18 7.54 -11.56
C GLU A 38 17.29 6.37 -11.11
N ARG A 39 17.09 6.25 -9.80
CA ARG A 39 16.19 5.25 -9.22
C ARG A 39 14.85 5.88 -8.89
N LEU A 40 13.79 5.27 -9.40
CA LEU A 40 12.43 5.69 -9.14
C LEU A 40 11.77 4.67 -8.22
N HIS A 41 11.24 5.15 -7.10
CA HIS A 41 10.37 4.39 -6.22
C HIS A 41 8.93 4.76 -6.56
N ALA A 42 8.18 3.82 -7.13
CA ALA A 42 6.82 4.06 -7.59
C ALA A 42 5.84 3.10 -6.91
N ARG A 43 4.81 3.66 -6.29
CA ARG A 43 3.60 2.95 -5.82
C ARG A 43 2.48 3.06 -6.84
N SER A 44 2.57 3.99 -7.77
CA SER A 44 1.62 4.14 -8.87
C SER A 44 2.29 4.49 -10.20
N PRO A 45 1.63 4.23 -11.35
CA PRO A 45 2.20 4.51 -12.66
C PRO A 45 2.51 6.00 -12.90
N GLU A 46 1.80 6.92 -12.27
CA GLU A 46 2.05 8.36 -12.37
C GLU A 46 3.35 8.81 -11.68
N GLU A 47 3.86 8.04 -10.72
CA GLU A 47 5.16 8.27 -10.08
C GLU A 47 6.34 7.77 -10.95
N ALA A 48 6.07 7.14 -12.10
CA ALA A 48 7.06 6.48 -12.92
C ALA A 48 7.78 7.39 -13.95
N VAL A 49 7.67 8.71 -13.80
CA VAL A 49 8.38 9.67 -14.66
C VAL A 49 9.73 10.02 -14.03
N CYS A 50 10.81 9.79 -14.78
CA CYS A 50 12.16 10.08 -14.29
C CYS A 50 12.34 11.59 -14.14
N ALA A 51 12.63 12.05 -12.92
CA ALA A 51 12.86 13.46 -12.62
C ALA A 51 14.09 14.05 -13.33
N VAL A 52 15.08 13.21 -13.67
CA VAL A 52 16.35 13.66 -14.28
C VAL A 52 16.23 13.76 -15.80
N CYS A 53 15.75 12.71 -16.47
CA CYS A 53 15.71 12.66 -17.94
C CYS A 53 14.31 12.80 -18.54
N GLY A 54 13.27 12.90 -17.72
CA GLY A 54 11.87 13.05 -18.15
C GLY A 54 11.26 11.81 -18.81
N ARG A 55 11.97 10.67 -18.83
CA ARG A 55 11.47 9.44 -19.44
C ARG A 55 10.35 8.84 -18.62
N ASP A 56 9.27 8.48 -19.31
CA ASP A 56 8.11 7.82 -18.73
C ASP A 56 8.31 6.28 -18.68
N HIS A 57 8.20 5.72 -17.48
CA HIS A 57 8.28 4.29 -17.21
C HIS A 57 6.94 3.67 -16.76
N ALA A 58 5.83 4.41 -16.86
CA ALA A 58 4.50 4.04 -16.34
C ALA A 58 4.03 2.68 -16.83
N ARG A 59 4.30 2.32 -18.10
CA ARG A 59 3.93 1.00 -18.63
C ARG A 59 4.64 -0.15 -17.92
N THR A 60 5.92 0.02 -17.58
CA THR A 60 6.70 -1.02 -16.90
C THR A 60 6.28 -1.11 -15.44
N VAL A 61 6.14 0.04 -14.78
CA VAL A 61 5.69 0.14 -13.38
C VAL A 61 4.29 -0.47 -13.22
N ARG A 62 3.32 -0.11 -14.08
CA ARG A 62 1.97 -0.68 -14.04
C ARG A 62 1.99 -2.21 -14.06
N GLY A 63 2.68 -2.81 -15.03
CA GLY A 63 2.72 -4.28 -15.13
C GLY A 63 3.34 -4.96 -13.90
N ARG A 64 4.24 -4.29 -13.17
CA ARG A 64 4.82 -4.80 -11.92
C ARG A 64 3.91 -4.60 -10.72
N LEU A 65 3.22 -3.47 -10.66
CA LEU A 65 2.21 -3.24 -9.62
C LEU A 65 1.03 -4.23 -9.77
N ASP A 66 0.54 -4.44 -10.99
CA ASP A 66 -0.50 -5.44 -11.27
C ASP A 66 -0.07 -6.86 -10.85
N GLU A 67 1.22 -7.21 -11.03
CA GLU A 67 1.80 -8.48 -10.58
C GLU A 67 1.81 -8.58 -9.04
N LEU A 68 2.12 -7.50 -8.33
CA LEU A 68 2.10 -7.44 -6.88
C LEU A 68 0.68 -7.52 -6.32
N GLU A 69 -0.28 -6.84 -6.97
CA GLU A 69 -1.70 -6.91 -6.60
C GLU A 69 -2.29 -8.29 -6.84
N GLY A 70 -1.95 -8.94 -7.96
CA GLY A 70 -2.39 -10.30 -8.25
C GLY A 70 -1.81 -11.35 -7.29
N ARG A 71 -0.60 -11.11 -6.75
CA ARG A 71 0.01 -11.95 -5.70
C ARG A 71 -0.63 -11.72 -4.33
N ASN A 72 -1.10 -10.52 -4.06
CA ASN A 72 -1.83 -10.15 -2.85
C ASN A 72 -3.31 -10.63 -2.89
N GLY A 73 -3.58 -11.72 -3.60
CA GLY A 73 -4.91 -12.22 -3.93
C GLY A 73 -5.86 -12.22 -2.72
N GLU A 74 -6.97 -11.50 -2.92
CA GLU A 74 -8.23 -11.62 -2.19
C GLU A 74 -8.23 -11.19 -0.71
N ALA A 75 -7.77 -9.96 -0.45
CA ALA A 75 -8.35 -9.14 0.61
C ALA A 75 -9.09 -7.95 -0.02
N HIS A 76 -10.16 -8.26 -0.74
CA HIS A 76 -11.19 -7.28 -1.05
C HIS A 76 -11.84 -6.88 0.28
N TRP A 77 -11.24 -5.92 1.00
CA TRP A 77 -12.02 -5.13 1.95
C TRP A 77 -13.10 -4.47 1.10
N CYS A 78 -14.34 -4.97 1.20
CA CYS A 78 -15.51 -4.33 0.62
C CYS A 78 -15.65 -2.93 1.22
N ALA A 79 -14.96 -1.97 0.63
CA ALA A 79 -15.21 -0.55 0.83
C ALA A 79 -16.30 -0.14 -0.16
N GLU A 80 -17.47 -0.75 -0.04
CA GLU A 80 -18.66 -0.23 -0.69
C GLU A 80 -19.76 -0.04 0.36
N SER A 81 -20.11 1.24 0.54
CA SER A 81 -21.37 1.78 1.08
C SER A 81 -21.38 2.22 2.55
N ASN A 82 -21.18 3.53 2.72
CA ASN A 82 -21.74 4.38 3.77
C ASN A 82 -23.07 3.84 4.36
N GLY A 83 -23.16 3.74 5.69
CA GLY A 83 -24.45 3.62 6.38
C GLY A 83 -24.50 2.87 7.72
N GLY A 84 -23.41 2.33 8.25
CA GLY A 84 -23.39 1.85 9.65
C GLY A 84 -23.16 3.04 10.60
N PRO A 85 -23.90 3.18 11.71
CA PRO A 85 -23.60 4.26 12.65
C PRO A 85 -22.14 4.09 13.06
N GLU A 86 -21.39 5.19 13.03
CA GLU A 86 -20.11 5.33 13.69
C GLU A 86 -20.24 4.61 15.05
N ARG A 87 -19.54 3.47 15.19
CA ARG A 87 -19.66 2.62 16.37
C ARG A 87 -19.26 3.47 17.57
N SER A 88 -20.25 4.05 18.23
CA SER A 88 -20.01 4.94 19.36
C SER A 88 -19.27 4.15 20.45
N GLU A 89 -18.44 4.84 21.23
CA GLU A 89 -17.72 4.28 22.39
C GLU A 89 -18.63 3.44 23.31
N TRP A 90 -19.93 3.72 23.32
CA TRP A 90 -20.95 2.95 24.03
C TRP A 90 -21.02 1.46 23.64
N CYS A 91 -20.91 1.12 22.35
CA CYS A 91 -20.96 -0.28 21.92
C CYS A 91 -19.72 -1.07 22.37
N TYR A 92 -18.58 -0.39 22.57
CA TYR A 92 -17.35 -1.03 23.05
C TYR A 92 -17.43 -1.41 24.53
N TRP A 93 -18.12 -0.61 25.34
CA TRP A 93 -18.27 -0.88 26.78
C TRP A 93 -19.35 -1.91 27.10
N GLU A 94 -20.35 -2.08 26.25
CA GLU A 94 -21.42 -3.06 26.44
C GLU A 94 -20.90 -4.51 26.29
N GLU A 95 -20.10 -4.78 25.24
CA GLU A 95 -19.46 -6.09 25.04
C GLU A 95 -18.48 -6.45 26.16
N LEU A 96 -17.81 -5.47 26.78
CA LEU A 96 -16.90 -5.70 27.90
C LEU A 96 -17.62 -6.08 29.20
N ASN A 97 -18.86 -5.63 29.39
CA ASN A 97 -19.68 -5.99 30.56
C ASN A 97 -20.37 -7.36 30.41
N GLU A 98 -20.41 -7.93 29.20
CA GLU A 98 -20.96 -9.27 28.94
C GLU A 98 -19.92 -10.39 29.11
N LEU A 99 -18.67 -10.04 29.40
CA LEU A 99 -17.54 -10.97 29.60
C LEU A 99 -17.21 -11.23 31.10
N ASP A 100 -18.03 -10.72 32.02
CA ASP A 100 -18.00 -11.00 33.48
C ASP A 100 -19.19 -11.93 33.86
#